data_AF-A0A1Y0RIL9-F1
#
_entry.id   AF-A0A1Y0RIL9-F1
#
_cell.length_a   1.000
_cell.length_b   1.000
_cell.length_c   1.000
_cell.angle_alpha   90.00
_cell.angle_beta   90.00
_cell.angle_gamma   90.00
#
_symmetry.space_group_name_H-M   'P 1'
#
loop_
_entity.id
_entity.type
_entity.pdbx_description
1 polymer ?
#
loop_
_entity_poly.entity_id
_entity_poly.type
_entity_poly.pdbx_seq_one_letter_code
_entity_poly.pdbx_strand_id
1 'polypeptide(L)' 'MTLQELQEQALQLPISDRWRLVQSVLASIQQETLSPISENSTEKPFTELDPWTQSLIGVIQLVGENPTESYVDYLERKYR' A
#
# COMPACT_ATOMS: atom_id res chain seq x y z
N MET A 1 21.29 -2.64 -15.23
CA MET A 1 19.92 -3.11 -14.98
C MET A 1 18.98 -1.94 -15.13
N THR A 2 18.10 -2.00 -16.11
CA THR A 2 17.08 -0.98 -16.36
C THR A 2 15.79 -1.33 -15.62
N LEU A 3 14.90 -0.35 -15.42
CA LEU A 3 13.58 -0.60 -14.83
C LEU A 3 12.79 -1.64 -15.63
N GLN A 4 12.93 -1.60 -16.96
CA GLN A 4 12.28 -2.55 -17.86
C GLN A 4 12.81 -3.97 -17.65
N GLU A 5 14.12 -4.16 -17.53
CA GLU A 5 14.72 -5.46 -17.21
C GLU A 5 14.27 -6.00 -15.85
N LEU A 6 14.07 -5.13 -14.86
CA LEU A 6 13.54 -5.52 -13.55
C LEU A 6 12.08 -5.95 -13.61
N GLN A 7 11.25 -5.24 -14.37
CA GLN A 7 9.84 -5.59 -14.59
C GLN A 7 9.71 -6.95 -15.27
N GLU A 8 10.48 -7.17 -16.34
CA GLU A 8 10.55 -8.45 -17.06
C GLU A 8 10.91 -9.59 -16.09
N GLN A 9 11.92 -9.41 -15.24
CA GLN A 9 12.33 -10.42 -14.25
C GLN A 9 11.26 -10.66 -13.18
N ALA A 10 10.60 -9.62 -12.70
CA ALA A 10 9.52 -9.75 -11.72
C ALA A 10 8.32 -10.52 -12.28
N LEU A 11 8.01 -10.36 -13.58
CA LEU A 11 6.92 -11.08 -14.24
C LEU A 11 7.18 -12.59 -14.36
N GLN A 12 8.46 -13.01 -14.47
CA GLN A 12 8.84 -14.42 -14.53
C GLN A 12 8.68 -15.16 -13.19
N LEU A 13 8.54 -14.44 -12.07
CA LEU A 13 8.36 -15.06 -10.76
C LEU A 13 6.97 -15.68 -10.62
N PRO A 14 6.80 -16.76 -9.85
CA PRO A 14 5.49 -17.24 -9.43
C PRO A 14 4.66 -16.12 -8.77
N ILE A 15 3.33 -16.17 -8.92
CA ILE A 15 2.43 -15.15 -8.37
C ILE A 15 2.64 -14.94 -6.86
N SER A 16 2.93 -16.00 -6.10
CA SER A 16 3.23 -15.94 -4.67
C SER A 16 4.48 -15.11 -4.36
N ASP A 17 5.51 -15.25 -5.19
CA ASP A 17 6.79 -14.59 -4.98
C ASP A 17 6.73 -13.13 -5.41
N ARG A 18 5.95 -12.82 -6.47
CA ARG A 18 5.61 -11.44 -6.82
C ARG A 18 4.91 -10.73 -5.66
N TRP A 19 3.94 -11.37 -5.03
CA TRP A 19 3.26 -10.81 -3.87
C TRP A 19 4.18 -10.61 -2.67
N ARG A 20 5.11 -11.54 -2.40
CA ARG A 20 6.15 -11.34 -1.36
C ARG A 20 7.05 -10.16 -1.66
N LEU A 21 7.40 -9.95 -2.92
CA LEU A 21 8.22 -8.82 -3.35
C LEU A 21 7.51 -7.49 -3.11
N VAL A 22 6.22 -7.40 -3.47
CA VAL A 22 5.37 -6.24 -3.18
C VAL A 22 5.29 -5.98 -1.67
N GLN A 23 5.04 -7.03 -0.86
CA GLN A 23 5.00 -6.91 0.59
C GLN A 23 6.33 -6.41 1.17
N SER A 24 7.47 -6.91 0.68
CA SER A 24 8.79 -6.47 1.13
C SER A 24 9.03 -5.00 0.78
N VAL A 25 8.68 -4.56 -0.44
CA VAL A 25 8.84 -3.16 -0.87
C VAL A 25 7.96 -2.24 -0.03
N LEU A 26 6.70 -2.62 0.19
CA LEU A 26 5.78 -1.86 1.04
C LEU A 26 6.30 -1.75 2.49
N ALA A 27 6.83 -2.84 3.04
CA ALA A 27 7.42 -2.83 4.38
C ALA A 27 8.66 -1.91 4.46
N SER A 28 9.52 -1.91 3.44
CA SER A 28 10.65 -0.98 3.37
C SER A 28 10.19 0.48 3.30
N ILE A 29 9.22 0.79 2.44
CA ILE A 29 8.65 2.15 2.35
C ILE A 29 8.04 2.56 3.69
N GLN A 30 7.30 1.67 4.36
CA GLN A 30 6.77 1.96 5.69
C GLN A 30 7.87 2.24 6.70
N GLN A 31 8.95 1.47 6.73
CA GLN A 31 10.07 1.71 7.65
C GLN A 31 10.76 3.05 7.38
N GLU A 32 10.93 3.40 6.10
CA GLU A 32 11.52 4.68 5.68
C GLU A 32 10.60 5.87 5.99
N THR A 33 9.28 5.70 5.84
CA THR A 33 8.28 6.76 6.06
C THR A 33 7.83 6.90 7.52
N LEU A 34 7.94 5.85 8.33
CA LEU A 34 7.65 5.85 9.78
C LEU A 34 8.85 6.32 10.63
N SER A 35 9.99 6.66 10.03
CA SER A 35 11.00 7.48 10.71
C SER A 35 10.30 8.73 11.26
N PRO A 36 10.56 9.12 12.52
CA PRO A 36 9.65 9.89 13.33
C PRO A 36 9.20 11.12 12.55
N ILE A 37 7.95 11.07 12.08
CA ILE A 37 7.23 12.24 11.63
C ILE A 37 7.24 13.14 12.85
N SER A 38 8.20 14.06 12.84
CA SER A 38 8.25 15.21 13.73
C SER A 38 6.82 15.70 13.85
N GLU A 39 6.33 15.81 15.09
CA GLU A 39 4.94 16.09 15.48
C GLU A 39 4.38 17.42 14.91
N ASN A 40 5.07 18.03 13.96
CA ASN A 40 4.91 19.40 13.49
C ASN A 40 4.63 19.54 11.98
N SER A 41 4.57 18.46 11.20
CA SER A 41 4.31 18.58 9.75
C SER A 41 2.82 18.68 9.46
N THR A 42 2.32 19.91 9.53
CA THR A 42 1.03 20.33 8.96
C THR A 42 1.12 20.30 7.45
N GLU A 43 1.03 19.13 6.81
CA GLU A 43 1.02 19.04 5.34
C GLU A 43 -0.03 18.04 4.90
N LYS A 44 -1.03 18.59 4.16
CA LYS A 44 -2.22 17.98 3.56
C LYS A 44 -2.65 16.62 4.13
N PRO A 45 -3.85 16.52 4.74
CA PRO A 45 -4.36 15.22 5.15
C PRO A 45 -4.29 14.27 3.94
N PHE A 46 -3.76 13.07 4.15
CA PHE A 46 -3.66 12.00 3.15
C PHE A 46 -5.04 11.55 2.58
N THR A 47 -6.08 12.37 2.74
CA THR A 47 -7.43 12.26 2.20
C THR A 47 -7.52 12.10 0.69
N GLU A 48 -6.46 12.42 -0.08
CA GLU A 48 -6.42 12.13 -1.52
C GLU A 48 -6.07 10.65 -1.83
N LEU A 49 -5.48 9.92 -0.89
CA LEU A 49 -5.20 8.49 -1.04
C LEU A 49 -6.47 7.66 -0.79
N ASP A 50 -6.53 6.47 -1.38
CA ASP A 50 -7.64 5.57 -1.10
C ASP A 50 -7.62 5.07 0.36
N PRO A 51 -8.79 4.74 0.95
CA PRO A 51 -8.89 4.32 2.35
C PRO A 51 -8.02 3.11 2.72
N TRP A 52 -7.76 2.20 1.77
CA TRP A 52 -6.90 1.05 2.01
C TRP A 52 -5.43 1.44 2.11
N THR A 53 -4.95 2.29 1.21
CA THR A 53 -3.60 2.87 1.31
C THR A 53 -3.45 3.66 2.61
N GLN A 54 -4.45 4.47 2.99
CA GLN A 54 -4.47 5.19 4.26
C GLN A 54 -4.39 4.23 5.46
N SER A 55 -5.09 3.09 5.41
CA SER A 55 -5.03 2.10 6.48
C SER A 55 -3.69 1.36 6.52
N LEU A 56 -3.10 1.09 5.37
CA LEU A 56 -1.80 0.43 5.24
C LEU A 56 -0.66 1.29 5.81
N ILE A 57 -0.75 2.61 5.66
CA ILE A 57 0.22 3.57 6.22
C ILE A 57 -0.15 4.04 7.65
N GLY A 58 -1.20 3.47 8.25
CA GLY A 58 -1.60 3.76 9.63
C GLY A 58 -2.30 5.11 9.85
N VAL A 59 -2.77 5.77 8.80
CA VAL A 59 -3.52 7.04 8.88
C VAL A 59 -4.96 6.83 9.34
N ILE A 60 -5.59 5.70 8.96
CA ILE A 60 -6.93 5.32 9.42
C ILE A 60 -6.97 3.87 9.90
N GLN A 61 -7.92 3.54 10.76
CA GLN A 61 -8.28 2.15 11.03
C GLN A 61 -9.50 1.77 10.19
N LEU A 62 -9.34 0.88 9.22
CA LEU A 62 -10.47 0.25 8.53
C LEU A 62 -11.20 -0.66 9.52
N VAL A 63 -12.30 -0.15 10.09
CA VAL A 63 -13.20 -0.92 10.95
C VAL A 63 -14.04 -1.84 10.07
N GLY A 64 -13.65 -3.11 10.02
CA GLY A 64 -14.41 -4.21 9.43
C GLY A 64 -13.88 -5.54 9.97
N GLU A 65 -14.75 -6.51 10.22
CA GLU A 65 -14.37 -7.85 10.73
C GLU A 65 -13.35 -8.55 9.81
N ASN A 66 -13.26 -8.12 8.55
CA ASN A 66 -12.23 -8.50 7.61
C ASN A 66 -11.82 -7.27 6.74
N PRO A 67 -10.60 -6.72 6.90
CA PRO A 67 -10.15 -5.54 6.13
C PRO A 67 -10.07 -5.83 4.62
N THR A 68 -10.00 -7.10 4.21
CA THR A 68 -10.04 -7.51 2.81
C THR A 68 -11.44 -7.38 2.21
N GLU A 69 -12.49 -7.74 2.94
CA GLU A 69 -13.89 -7.60 2.48
C GLU A 69 -14.27 -6.12 2.34
N SER A 70 -13.88 -5.30 3.33
CA SER A 70 -14.09 -3.84 3.28
C SER A 70 -13.41 -3.19 2.06
N TYR A 71 -12.25 -3.72 1.63
CA TYR A 71 -11.55 -3.22 0.45
C TYR A 71 -12.21 -3.67 -0.87
N VAL A 72 -12.68 -4.91 -0.94
CA VAL A 72 -13.41 -5.42 -2.11
C VAL A 72 -14.70 -4.61 -2.34
N ASP A 73 -15.46 -4.35 -1.28
CA ASP A 73 -16.68 -3.52 -1.35
C ASP A 73 -16.40 -2.09 -1.82
N TYR A 74 -15.30 -1.49 -1.38
CA TYR A 74 -14.86 -0.17 -1.82
C TYR A 74 -14.49 -0.16 -3.30
N LEU A 75 -13.74 -1.17 -3.77
CA LEU A 75 -13.35 -1.29 -5.17
C LEU A 75 -14.58 -1.48 -6.07
N GLU A 76 -15.54 -2.33 -5.66
CA GLU A 76 -16.80 -2.48 -6.40
C GLU A 76 -17.55 -1.15 -6.51
N ARG A 77 -17.66 -0.36 -5.44
CA ARG A 77 -18.34 0.95 -5.48
C ARG A 77 -17.63 1.97 -6.35
N LYS A 78 -16.29 1.96 -6.40
CA LYS A 78 -15.50 2.96 -7.11
C LYS A 78 -15.50 2.78 -8.63
N TYR A 79 -15.61 1.54 -9.11
CA TYR A 79 -15.48 1.19 -10.53
C TYR A 79 -16.80 0.73 -11.18
N ARG A 80 -17.93 0.90 -10.49
CA ARG A 80 -19.28 0.66 -11.01
C ARG A 80 -19.85 1.94 -11.62
#